data_AF-A0A0N0NES5-F1
#
_entry.id   AF-A0A0N0NES5-F1
#
_cell.length_a   1.000
_cell.length_b   1.000
_cell.length_c   1.000
_cell.angle_alpha   90.00
_cell.angle_beta   90.00
_cell.angle_gamma   90.00
#
_symmetry.space_group_name_H-M   'P 1'
#
loop_
_entity.id
_entity.type
_entity.pdbx_description
1 polymer ?
#
loop_
_entity_poly.entity_id
_entity_poly.type
_entity_poly.pdbx_seq_one_letter_code
_entity_poly.pdbx_strand_id
1 'polypeptide(L)'
;MADTQTPSQAETHLARRLAHNHGWLDDDDAWKRAPASLRKDYLDLARETLAITGGPTEAQQEAAALAAEVRELKTQRDRYQRAWHNACTRARKARK
;
A
#
# COMPACT_ATOMS: atom_id res chain seq x y z
N MET A 1 -1.37 24.69 21.77
CA MET A 1 -0.23 24.03 21.11
C MET A 1 -0.83 22.97 20.19
N ALA A 2 -0.99 23.27 18.90
CA ALA A 2 -1.52 22.30 17.94
C ALA A 2 -0.31 21.56 17.36
N ASP A 3 -0.11 20.31 17.76
CA ASP A 3 0.93 19.46 17.19
C ASP A 3 0.62 19.25 15.70
N THR A 4 1.26 20.05 14.85
CA THR A 4 1.38 19.82 13.41
C THR A 4 2.39 18.70 13.17
N GLN A 5 2.15 17.55 13.79
CA GLN A 5 2.97 16.37 13.59
C GLN A 5 2.48 15.71 12.30
N THR A 6 3.29 15.80 11.25
CA THR A 6 3.04 15.12 9.97
C THR A 6 2.76 13.65 10.26
N PRO A 7 1.60 13.11 9.84
CA PRO A 7 1.22 11.74 10.19
C PRO A 7 2.25 10.76 9.61
N SER A 8 2.67 9.81 10.44
CA SER A 8 3.62 8.78 10.01
C SER A 8 3.01 7.91 8.91
N GLN A 9 3.87 7.20 8.16
CA GLN A 9 3.42 6.30 7.11
C GLN A 9 2.55 5.15 7.68
N ALA A 10 2.86 4.69 8.90
CA ALA A 10 2.10 3.68 9.61
C ALA A 10 0.71 4.19 10.02
N GLU A 11 0.61 5.40 10.58
CA GLU A 11 -0.67 6.05 10.91
C GLU A 11 -1.53 6.22 9.65
N THR A 12 -0.93 6.70 8.56
CA THR A 12 -1.66 6.93 7.30
C THR A 12 -2.17 5.61 6.71
N HIS A 13 -1.37 4.55 6.77
CA HIS A 13 -1.77 3.24 6.28
C HIS A 13 -2.89 2.62 7.14
N LEU A 14 -2.78 2.72 8.46
CA LEU A 14 -3.81 2.21 9.37
C LEU A 14 -5.11 3.00 9.23
N ALA A 15 -5.04 4.33 9.17
CA ALA A 15 -6.20 5.21 8.98
C ALA A 15 -6.96 4.89 7.67
N ARG A 16 -6.22 4.69 6.57
CA ARG A 16 -6.79 4.23 5.29
C ARG A 16 -7.50 2.89 5.43
N ARG A 17 -6.87 1.95 6.11
CA ARG A 17 -7.40 0.59 6.28
C ARG A 17 -8.63 0.56 7.17
N LEU A 18 -8.66 1.38 8.22
CA LEU A 18 -9.84 1.59 9.05
C LEU A 18 -10.98 2.19 8.22
N ALA A 19 -10.74 3.27 7.49
CA ALA A 19 -11.76 3.89 6.64
C ALA A 19 -12.31 2.95 5.56
N HIS A 20 -11.46 2.12 4.95
CA HIS A 20 -11.89 1.07 4.01
C HIS A 20 -12.73 -0.01 4.70
N ASN A 21 -12.29 -0.53 5.85
CA ASN A 21 -13.03 -1.56 6.61
C ASN A 21 -14.38 -1.06 7.11
N HIS A 22 -14.51 0.23 7.40
CA HIS A 22 -15.77 0.87 7.78
C HIS A 22 -16.68 1.17 6.57
N GLY A 23 -16.31 0.71 5.36
CA GLY A 23 -17.12 0.84 4.14
C GLY A 23 -17.14 2.24 3.55
N TRP A 24 -16.18 3.09 3.92
CA TRP A 24 -16.14 4.50 3.53
C TRP A 24 -15.23 4.76 2.33
N LEU A 25 -14.33 3.83 2.00
CA LEU A 25 -13.44 3.92 0.84
C LEU A 25 -13.59 2.64 0.02
N ASP A 26 -13.97 2.79 -1.24
CA ASP A 26 -14.02 1.69 -2.21
C ASP A 26 -12.61 1.35 -2.76
N ASP A 27 -11.69 2.32 -2.76
CA ASP A 27 -10.31 2.15 -3.22
C ASP A 27 -9.30 3.09 -2.50
N ASP A 28 -8.01 2.80 -2.65
CA ASP A 28 -6.91 3.55 -2.02
C ASP A 28 -6.78 5.01 -2.52
N ASP A 29 -7.31 5.31 -3.71
CA ASP A 29 -7.29 6.64 -4.31
C ASP A 29 -8.38 7.55 -3.72
N ALA A 30 -9.49 6.99 -3.24
CA ALA A 30 -10.53 7.73 -2.53
C ALA A 30 -9.99 8.44 -1.26
N TRP A 31 -8.94 7.93 -0.62
CA TRP A 31 -8.32 8.61 0.54
C TRP A 31 -7.79 10.00 0.21
N LYS A 32 -7.17 10.18 -0.97
CA LYS A 32 -6.61 11.50 -1.35
C LYS A 32 -7.71 12.52 -1.64
N ARG A 33 -8.90 12.05 -2.03
CA ARG A 33 -10.08 12.85 -2.34
C ARG A 33 -10.99 13.07 -1.12
N ALA A 34 -10.77 12.33 -0.03
CA ALA A 34 -11.57 12.42 1.18
C ALA A 34 -11.44 13.80 1.87
N PRO A 35 -12.51 14.29 2.52
CA PRO A 35 -12.50 15.52 3.29
C PRO A 35 -11.37 15.53 4.33
N ALA A 36 -10.79 16.72 4.57
CA ALA A 36 -9.69 16.86 5.53
C ALA A 36 -10.10 16.50 6.96
N SER A 37 -11.35 16.79 7.36
CA SER A 37 -11.92 16.38 8.64
C SER A 37 -11.95 14.86 8.80
N LEU A 38 -12.48 14.16 7.80
CA LEU A 38 -12.56 12.70 7.82
C LEU A 38 -11.17 12.05 7.89
N ARG A 39 -10.22 12.54 7.09
CA ARG A 39 -8.84 12.06 7.16
C ARG A 39 -8.24 12.28 8.54
N LYS A 40 -8.52 13.43 9.18
CA LYS A 40 -8.05 13.73 10.53
C LYS A 40 -8.66 12.76 11.55
N ASP A 41 -9.97 12.51 11.51
CA ASP A 41 -10.65 11.62 12.45
C ASP A 41 -10.07 10.20 12.40
N TYR A 42 -9.87 9.65 11.20
CA TYR A 42 -9.26 8.32 11.05
C TYR A 42 -7.76 8.29 11.37
N LEU A 43 -7.04 9.41 11.18
CA LEU A 43 -5.65 9.53 11.60
C LEU A 43 -5.53 9.57 13.13
N ASP A 44 -6.43 10.28 13.81
CA ASP A 44 -6.49 10.33 15.27
C ASP A 44 -6.85 8.95 15.83
N LEU A 45 -7.81 8.25 15.23
CA LEU A 45 -8.14 6.87 15.58
C LEU A 45 -6.95 5.90 15.36
N ALA A 46 -6.21 6.08 14.25
CA ALA A 46 -5.02 5.28 13.98
C ALA A 46 -3.91 5.53 15.01
N ARG A 47 -3.73 6.78 15.45
CA ARG A 47 -2.78 7.16 16.51
C ARG A 47 -3.16 6.54 17.84
N GLU A 48 -4.43 6.62 18.23
CA GLU A 48 -4.94 6.00 19.46
C GLU A 48 -4.74 4.48 19.43
N THR A 49 -5.05 3.85 18.30
CA THR A 49 -4.88 2.41 18.12
C THR A 49 -3.40 2.02 18.24
N LEU A 50 -2.50 2.74 17.57
CA LEU A 50 -1.06 2.50 17.66
C LEU A 50 -0.51 2.78 19.07
N ALA A 51 -1.04 3.79 19.77
CA ALA A 51 -0.65 4.08 21.15
C ALA A 51 -1.06 2.94 22.10
N ILE A 52 -2.24 2.35 21.90
CA ILE A 52 -2.72 1.19 22.67
C ILE A 52 -1.89 -0.06 22.36
N THR A 53 -1.52 -0.28 21.10
CA THR A 53 -0.75 -1.47 20.69
C THR A 53 0.76 -1.33 20.87
N GLY A 54 1.25 -0.15 21.28
CA GLY A 54 2.69 0.11 21.41
C GLY A 54 3.42 0.28 20.07
N GLY A 55 2.70 0.65 19.01
CA GLY A 55 3.21 0.78 17.63
C GLY A 55 2.85 -0.41 16.74
N PRO A 56 3.32 -0.41 15.47
CA PRO A 56 3.20 -1.56 14.60
C PRO A 56 4.02 -2.72 15.17
N THR A 57 3.40 -3.89 15.31
CA THR A 57 4.11 -5.06 15.83
C THR A 57 5.20 -5.51 14.85
N GLU A 58 6.25 -6.14 15.36
CA GLU A 58 7.36 -6.67 14.54
C GLU A 58 6.84 -7.57 13.41
N ALA A 59 5.84 -8.42 13.70
CA ALA A 59 5.15 -9.26 12.72
C ALA A 59 4.44 -8.45 11.60
N GLN A 60 3.91 -7.26 11.90
CA GLN A 60 3.29 -6.40 10.89
C GLN A 60 4.35 -5.73 9.99
N GLN A 61 5.51 -5.40 10.55
CA GLN A 61 6.64 -4.86 9.78
C GLN A 61 7.22 -5.92 8.85
N GLU A 62 7.42 -7.15 9.35
CA GLU A 62 7.88 -8.29 8.56
C GLU A 62 6.88 -8.64 7.44
N ALA A 63 5.58 -8.67 7.75
CA ALA A 63 4.55 -8.92 6.74
C ALA A 63 4.53 -7.83 5.66
N ALA A 64 4.77 -6.56 6.02
CA ALA A 64 4.87 -5.46 5.07
C ALA A 64 6.13 -5.59 4.18
N ALA A 65 7.26 -5.98 4.76
CA ALA A 65 8.50 -6.25 4.02
C ALA A 65 8.32 -7.40 3.01
N LEU A 66 7.75 -8.53 3.46
CA LEU A 66 7.43 -9.66 2.59
C LEU A 66 6.44 -9.27 1.48
N ALA A 67 5.43 -8.46 1.77
CA ALA A 67 4.48 -7.99 0.77
C ALA A 67 5.16 -7.11 -0.30
N ALA A 68 6.12 -6.28 0.10
CA ALA A 68 6.92 -5.47 -0.83
C ALA A 68 7.79 -6.36 -1.73
N GLU A 69 8.46 -7.36 -1.14
CA GLU A 69 9.28 -8.32 -1.87
C GLU A 69 8.45 -9.13 -2.88
N VAL A 70 7.27 -9.61 -2.48
CA VAL A 70 6.34 -10.33 -3.38
C VAL A 70 5.88 -9.45 -4.55
N ARG A 71 5.63 -8.16 -4.33
CA ARG A 71 5.25 -7.22 -5.41
C ARG A 71 6.40 -7.02 -6.40
N GLU A 72 7.62 -6.92 -5.91
CA GLU A 72 8.81 -6.79 -6.75
C GLU A 72 9.05 -8.07 -7.58
N LEU A 73 8.97 -9.25 -6.95
CA LEU A 73 9.10 -10.53 -7.64
C LEU A 73 8.04 -10.72 -8.73
N LYS A 74 6.79 -10.31 -8.48
CA LYS A 74 5.73 -10.30 -9.50
C LYS A 74 6.09 -9.39 -10.68
N THR A 75 6.58 -8.20 -10.39
CA THR A 75 6.99 -7.23 -11.42
C THR A 75 8.13 -7.78 -12.28
N GLN A 76 9.12 -8.42 -11.65
CA GLN A 76 10.23 -9.05 -12.34
C GLN A 76 9.77 -10.22 -13.22
N ARG A 77 8.93 -11.11 -12.68
CA ARG A 77 8.31 -12.21 -13.44
C ARG A 77 7.61 -11.70 -14.70
N ASP A 78 6.80 -10.65 -14.56
CA ASP A 78 6.04 -10.10 -15.69
C ASP A 78 6.94 -9.44 -16.74
N ARG A 79 8.09 -8.90 -16.34
CA ARG A 79 9.12 -8.41 -17.27
C ARG A 79 9.77 -9.57 -18.02
N TYR A 80 10.19 -10.62 -17.32
CA TYR A 80 10.78 -11.81 -17.95
C TYR A 80 9.82 -12.47 -18.94
N GLN A 81 8.56 -12.65 -18.55
CA GLN A 81 7.55 -13.27 -19.40
C GLN A 81 7.30 -12.46 -20.67
N ARG A 82 7.27 -11.12 -20.58
CA ARG A 82 7.16 -10.22 -21.74
C ARG A 82 8.40 -10.30 -22.63
N ALA A 83 9.60 -10.29 -22.06
CA ALA A 83 10.85 -10.39 -22.80
C ALA A 83 10.92 -11.72 -23.58
N TRP A 84 10.56 -12.82 -22.94
CA TRP A 84 10.50 -14.14 -23.56
C TRP A 84 9.49 -14.20 -24.71
N HIS A 85 8.25 -13.73 -24.49
CA HIS A 85 7.25 -13.65 -25.57
C HIS A 85 7.71 -12.84 -26.78
N ASN A 86 8.36 -11.70 -26.53
CA ASN A 86 8.91 -10.86 -27.57
C ASN A 86 10.03 -11.57 -28.35
N ALA A 87 10.92 -12.28 -27.66
CA ALA A 87 11.98 -13.06 -28.28
C ALA A 87 11.41 -14.18 -29.16
N CYS A 88 10.45 -14.95 -28.66
CA CYS A 88 9.77 -16.00 -29.43
C CYS A 88 9.05 -15.44 -30.66
N THR A 89 8.37 -14.32 -30.52
CA THR A 89 7.67 -13.65 -31.63
C THR A 89 8.64 -13.19 -32.72
N ARG A 90 9.78 -12.60 -32.33
CA ARG A 90 10.84 -12.19 -33.27
C ARG A 90 11.46 -13.39 -33.98
N ALA A 91 11.78 -14.46 -33.25
CA ALA A 91 12.33 -15.68 -33.83
C ALA A 91 11.35 -16.32 -34.84
N ARG A 92 10.05 -16.28 -34.56
CA ARG A 92 9.01 -16.77 -35.47
C ARG A 92 8.87 -15.91 -36.73
N LYS A 93 9.01 -14.58 -36.61
CA LYS A 93 9.00 -13.66 -37.76
C LYS A 93 10.23 -13.81 -38.64
N ALA A 94 11.41 -14.06 -38.07
CA ALA A 94 12.65 -14.23 -38.82
C ALA A 94 12.74 -15.56 -39.61
N ARG A 95 11.84 -16.52 -39.35
CA ARG A 95 11.76 -17.80 -40.06
C ARG A 95 10.71 -17.83 -41.18
N LYS A 96 9.97 -16.74 -41.38
CA LYS A 96 9.04 -16.54 -42.50
C LYS A 96 9.69 -15.64 -43.54
#